data_AF-A0A6B2EA12-F1
#
_entry.id   AF-A0A6B2EA12-F1
#
_cell.length_a   1.000
_cell.length_b   1.000
_cell.length_c   1.000
_cell.angle_alpha   90.00
_cell.angle_beta   90.00
_cell.angle_gamma   90.00
#
_symmetry.space_group_name_H-M   'P 1'
#
loop_
_entity.id
_entity.type
_entity.pdbx_description
1 polymer ?
#
loop_
_entity_poly.entity_id
_entity_poly.type
_entity_poly.pdbx_seq_one_letter_code
_entity_poly.pdbx_strand_id
1 'polypeptide(L)'
;MVIFLPLLLITGEIPIVLEYKFLGELWFWLALGISGVCGFAIGYVTALQIKVTSPLTHNISGTAKACVQTVIATEIYSESKSLSWWLSNIIVLKSSALYAWFKQREMHMKFQQAEAAQKV
;
A
#
# COMPACT_ATOMS: atom_id res chain seq x y z
N MET A 1 4.48 18.51 -7.45
CA MET A 1 4.03 19.89 -7.66
C MET A 1 4.15 20.32 -9.13
N VAL A 2 5.29 20.16 -9.79
CA VAL A 2 5.44 20.53 -11.23
C VAL A 2 4.53 19.74 -12.18
N ILE A 3 4.24 18.47 -11.89
CA ILE A 3 3.36 17.63 -12.73
C ILE A 3 1.87 17.98 -12.56
N PHE A 4 1.46 18.49 -11.39
CA PHE A 4 0.05 18.76 -11.10
C PHE A 4 -0.41 20.14 -11.60
N LEU A 5 0.50 21.11 -11.73
CA LEU A 5 0.18 22.47 -12.20
C LEU A 5 -0.38 22.52 -13.65
N PRO A 6 0.21 21.85 -14.66
CA PRO A 6 -0.37 21.84 -16.01
C PRO A 6 -1.71 21.09 -16.05
N LEU A 7 -1.88 20.05 -15.22
CA LEU A 7 -3.15 19.33 -15.12
C LEU A 7 -4.26 20.23 -14.54
N LEU A 8 -3.96 20.99 -13.49
CA LEU A 8 -4.89 21.93 -12.86
C LEU A 8 -5.33 23.06 -13.81
N LEU A 9 -4.42 23.50 -14.69
CA LEU A 9 -4.69 24.47 -15.74
C LEU A 9 -5.63 23.89 -16.81
N ILE A 10 -5.42 22.63 -17.22
CA ILE A 10 -6.25 21.96 -18.24
C ILE A 10 -7.64 21.63 -17.70
N THR A 11 -7.77 21.23 -16.44
CA THR A 11 -9.06 20.92 -15.81
C THR A 11 -9.85 22.16 -15.40
N GLY A 12 -9.22 23.34 -15.35
CA GLY A 12 -9.88 24.59 -15.00
C GLY A 12 -10.23 24.73 -13.52
N GLU A 13 -9.58 23.97 -12.63
CA GLU A 13 -9.90 23.94 -11.19
C GLU A 13 -9.22 25.05 -10.38
N ILE A 14 -8.43 25.91 -11.02
CA ILE A 14 -7.75 27.05 -10.37
C ILE A 14 -8.69 27.96 -9.56
N PRO A 15 -9.82 28.46 -10.10
CA PRO A 15 -10.75 29.29 -9.32
C PRO A 15 -11.36 28.54 -8.13
N ILE A 16 -11.62 27.24 -8.28
CA ILE A 16 -12.20 26.39 -7.21
C ILE A 16 -11.21 26.25 -6.05
N VAL A 17 -9.92 26.07 -6.37
CA VAL A 17 -8.89 26.03 -5.34
C VAL A 17 -8.82 27.36 -4.62
N LEU A 18 -8.73 28.49 -5.35
CA LEU A 18 -8.59 29.83 -4.76
C LEU A 18 -9.79 30.29 -3.92
N GLU A 19 -11.00 29.82 -4.25
CA GLU A 19 -12.22 30.12 -3.49
C GLU A 19 -12.40 29.21 -2.26
N TYR A 20 -11.52 28.21 -2.07
CA TYR A 20 -11.60 27.31 -0.93
C TYR A 20 -11.36 28.05 0.40
N LYS A 21 -12.43 28.11 1.20
CA LYS A 21 -12.52 28.86 2.46
C LYS A 21 -11.40 28.61 3.47
N PHE A 22 -10.80 27.42 3.48
CA PHE A 22 -9.77 27.02 4.46
C PHE A 22 -8.34 27.06 3.90
N LEU A 23 -8.13 27.60 2.70
CA LEU A 23 -6.80 27.72 2.10
C LEU A 23 -5.79 28.47 2.98
N GLY A 24 -6.25 29.45 3.75
CA GLY A 24 -5.39 30.24 4.64
C GLY A 24 -5.16 29.61 6.01
N GLU A 25 -5.81 28.47 6.30
CA GLU A 25 -5.83 27.92 7.64
C GLU A 25 -4.58 27.06 7.91
N LEU A 26 -3.93 27.26 9.05
CA LEU A 26 -2.68 26.54 9.38
C LEU A 26 -2.90 25.02 9.43
N TRP A 27 -4.05 24.58 9.92
CA TRP A 27 -4.40 23.16 9.98
C TRP A 27 -4.41 22.51 8.59
N PHE A 28 -4.93 23.21 7.57
CA PHE A 28 -4.95 22.72 6.19
C PHE A 28 -3.54 22.45 5.68
N TRP A 29 -2.61 23.41 5.87
CA TRP A 29 -1.22 23.26 5.45
C TRP A 29 -0.46 22.20 6.26
N LEU A 30 -0.75 22.05 7.54
CA LEU A 30 -0.18 20.98 8.37
C LEU A 30 -0.67 19.61 7.90
N ALA A 31 -1.97 19.44 7.67
CA ALA A 31 -2.54 18.20 7.14
C ALA A 31 -1.98 17.88 5.74
N LEU A 32 -1.80 18.89 4.89
CA LEU A 32 -1.19 18.75 3.58
C LEU A 32 0.31 18.36 3.68
N GLY A 33 1.05 18.99 4.59
CA GLY A 33 2.45 18.67 4.84
C GLY A 33 2.64 17.26 5.37
N ILE A 34 1.86 16.87 6.38
CA ILE A 34 1.88 15.53 6.98
C ILE A 34 1.50 14.47 5.94
N SER A 35 0.43 14.68 5.17
CA SER A 35 0.03 13.74 4.12
C SER A 35 1.07 13.65 3.01
N GLY A 36 1.75 14.74 2.65
CA GLY A 36 2.87 14.76 1.73
C GLY A 36 4.07 13.93 2.23
N VAL A 37 4.47 14.11 3.50
CA VAL A 37 5.56 13.34 4.12
C VAL A 37 5.20 11.86 4.21
N CYS A 38 3.98 11.53 4.65
CA CYS A 38 3.48 10.16 4.69
C CYS A 38 3.45 9.53 3.30
N GLY A 39 2.95 10.25 2.28
CA GLY A 39 2.91 9.78 0.90
C GLY A 39 4.30 9.52 0.33
N PHE A 40 5.25 10.41 0.60
CA PHE A 40 6.65 10.21 0.22
C PHE A 40 7.27 8.99 0.91
N ALA A 41 7.06 8.85 2.23
CA ALA A 41 7.55 7.71 3.00
C ALA A 41 6.98 6.38 2.50
N ILE A 42 5.68 6.32 2.22
CA ILE A 42 5.04 5.14 1.62
C ILE A 42 5.68 4.82 0.27
N GLY A 43 5.87 5.81 -0.60
CA GLY A 43 6.52 5.61 -1.90
C GLY A 43 7.94 5.07 -1.78
N TYR A 44 8.72 5.62 -0.85
CA TYR A 44 10.09 5.16 -0.58
C TYR A 44 10.12 3.71 -0.06
N VAL A 45 9.29 3.40 0.94
CA VAL A 45 9.19 2.05 1.52
C VAL A 45 8.68 1.05 0.49
N THR A 46 7.71 1.41 -0.35
CA THR A 46 7.24 0.56 -1.45
C THR A 46 8.37 0.25 -2.44
N ALA A 47 9.17 1.25 -2.83
CA ALA A 47 10.31 1.03 -3.71
C ALA A 47 11.37 0.11 -3.06
N LEU A 48 11.67 0.31 -1.77
CA LEU A 48 12.54 -0.58 -1.02
C LEU A 48 12.00 -2.00 -0.92
N GLN A 49 10.71 -2.17 -0.61
CA GLN A 49 10.05 -3.46 -0.51
C GLN A 49 10.14 -4.23 -1.83
N ILE A 50 9.88 -3.57 -2.95
CA ILE A 50 10.03 -4.17 -4.29
C ILE A 50 11.48 -4.57 -4.54
N LYS A 51 12.44 -3.71 -4.16
CA LYS A 51 13.88 -3.96 -4.35
C LYS A 51 14.40 -5.17 -3.56
N VAL A 52 13.97 -5.34 -2.31
CA VAL A 52 14.45 -6.43 -1.43
C VAL A 52 13.64 -7.73 -1.57
N THR A 53 12.48 -7.68 -2.22
CA THR A 53 11.64 -8.86 -2.47
C THR A 53 11.47 -9.09 -3.97
N SER A 54 10.30 -8.75 -4.52
CA SER A 54 10.02 -8.72 -5.95
C SER A 54 8.76 -7.89 -6.20
N PRO A 55 8.54 -7.38 -7.44
CA PRO A 55 7.28 -6.73 -7.81
C PRO A 55 6.05 -7.62 -7.53
N LEU A 56 6.19 -8.94 -7.71
CA LEU A 56 5.13 -9.91 -7.43
C LEU A 56 4.83 -10.01 -5.93
N THR A 57 5.86 -10.13 -5.09
CA THR A 57 5.69 -10.23 -3.63
C THR A 57 5.10 -8.94 -3.04
N HIS A 58 5.51 -7.77 -3.54
CA HIS A 58 4.88 -6.50 -3.16
C HIS A 58 3.40 -6.47 -3.53
N ASN A 59 3.02 -6.92 -4.73
CA ASN A 59 1.62 -6.94 -5.16
C ASN A 59 0.76 -7.89 -4.30
N ILE A 60 1.23 -9.11 -4.03
CA ILE A 60 0.52 -10.05 -3.14
C ILE A 60 0.39 -9.49 -1.73
N SER A 61 1.46 -8.88 -1.20
CA SER A 61 1.43 -8.20 0.10
C SER A 61 0.45 -7.01 0.12
N GLY A 62 0.34 -6.27 -0.98
CA GLY A 62 -0.59 -5.15 -1.14
C GLY A 62 -2.04 -5.61 -1.11
N THR A 63 -2.37 -6.66 -1.86
CA THR A 63 -3.70 -7.28 -1.85
C THR A 63 -4.08 -7.80 -0.46
N ALA A 64 -3.15 -8.50 0.20
CA ALA A 64 -3.37 -8.98 1.57
C ALA A 64 -3.64 -7.82 2.54
N LYS A 65 -2.83 -6.75 2.49
CA LYS A 65 -3.02 -5.55 3.31
C LYS A 65 -4.39 -4.92 3.09
N ALA A 66 -4.80 -4.72 1.84
CA ALA A 66 -6.11 -4.13 1.51
C ALA A 66 -7.28 -5.01 1.97
N CYS A 67 -7.14 -6.34 1.83
CA CYS A 67 -8.14 -7.31 2.29
C CYS A 67 -8.26 -7.29 3.82
N VAL A 68 -7.14 -7.30 4.55
CA VAL A 68 -7.14 -7.15 6.02
C VAL A 68 -7.78 -5.83 6.44
N GLN A 69 -7.40 -4.71 5.80
CA GLN A 69 -7.97 -3.39 6.09
C GLN A 69 -9.49 -3.38 5.89
N THR A 70 -9.96 -4.06 4.85
CA THR A 70 -11.39 -4.15 4.53
C THR A 70 -12.14 -4.99 5.56
N VAL A 71 -11.61 -6.14 5.96
CA VAL A 71 -12.22 -6.99 7.01
C VAL A 71 -12.28 -6.25 8.35
N ILE A 72 -11.19 -5.58 8.76
CA ILE A 72 -11.15 -4.79 9.98
C ILE A 72 -12.18 -3.65 9.92
N ALA A 73 -12.29 -2.96 8.79
CA ALA A 73 -13.26 -1.89 8.62
C ALA A 73 -14.70 -2.39 8.75
N THR A 74 -15.04 -3.52 8.11
CA THR A 74 -16.38 -4.13 8.22
C THR A 74 -16.77 -4.40 9.67
N GLU A 75 -15.84 -4.92 10.48
CA GLU A 75 -16.08 -5.17 11.91
C GLU A 75 -16.23 -3.87 12.71
N ILE A 76 -15.34 -2.88 12.51
CA ILE A 76 -15.39 -1.59 13.22
C ILE A 76 -16.68 -0.82 12.91
N TYR A 77 -17.12 -0.81 11.66
CA TYR A 77 -18.35 -0.12 11.24
C TYR A 77 -19.61 -0.98 11.42
N SER A 78 -19.48 -2.19 12.00
CA SER A 78 -20.60 -3.14 12.21
C SER A 78 -21.43 -3.38 10.95
N GLU A 79 -20.76 -3.44 9.80
CA GLU A 79 -21.43 -3.60 8.51
C GLU A 79 -21.74 -5.09 8.24
N SER A 80 -23.01 -5.42 8.03
CA SER A 80 -23.41 -6.80 7.72
C SER A 80 -23.08 -7.14 6.26
N LYS A 81 -22.25 -8.15 6.05
CA LYS A 81 -21.85 -8.66 4.72
C LYS A 81 -22.33 -10.09 4.49
N SER A 82 -22.52 -10.44 3.22
CA SER A 82 -22.92 -11.78 2.83
C SER A 82 -21.84 -12.83 3.12
N LEU A 83 -22.26 -14.09 3.30
CA LEU A 83 -21.33 -15.21 3.52
C LEU A 83 -20.33 -15.38 2.36
N SER A 84 -20.75 -15.11 1.12
CA SER A 84 -19.86 -15.16 -0.05
C SER A 84 -18.74 -14.13 0.02
N TRP A 85 -19.01 -12.94 0.58
CA TRP A 85 -18.01 -11.90 0.77
C TRP A 85 -16.97 -12.32 1.81
N TRP A 86 -17.41 -12.92 2.92
CA TRP A 86 -16.53 -13.46 3.95
C TRP A 86 -15.65 -14.58 3.41
N LEU A 87 -16.24 -15.51 2.65
CA LEU A 87 -15.49 -16.60 2.02
C LEU A 87 -14.43 -16.06 1.05
N SER A 88 -14.77 -15.05 0.24
CA SER A 88 -13.83 -14.41 -0.68
C SER A 88 -12.62 -13.81 0.06
N ASN A 89 -12.86 -13.00 1.11
CA ASN A 89 -11.78 -12.41 1.90
C ASN A 89 -10.90 -13.50 2.56
N ILE A 90 -11.51 -14.54 3.13
CA ILE A 90 -10.76 -15.66 3.73
C ILE A 90 -9.88 -16.37 2.70
N ILE A 91 -10.40 -16.63 1.49
CA ILE A 91 -9.64 -17.28 0.41
C ILE A 91 -8.45 -16.41 0.00
N VAL A 92 -8.66 -15.09 -0.19
CA VAL A 92 -7.60 -14.15 -0.57
C VAL A 92 -6.51 -14.08 0.50
N LEU A 93 -6.88 -14.00 1.77
CA LEU A 93 -5.92 -13.98 2.88
C LEU A 93 -5.13 -15.29 2.98
N LYS A 94 -5.81 -16.44 2.92
CA LYS A 94 -5.17 -17.76 2.97
C LYS A 94 -4.23 -17.98 1.78
N SER A 95 -4.65 -17.61 0.58
CA SER A 95 -3.83 -17.71 -0.63
C SER A 95 -2.56 -16.86 -0.51
N SER A 96 -2.71 -15.62 -0.04
CA SER A 96 -1.58 -14.71 0.17
C SER A 96 -0.60 -15.23 1.23
N ALA A 97 -1.11 -15.80 2.33
CA ALA A 97 -0.30 -16.41 3.37
C ALA A 97 0.44 -17.66 2.88
N LEU A 98 -0.22 -18.51 2.09
CA LEU A 98 0.39 -19.71 1.52
C LEU A 98 1.53 -19.34 0.55
N TYR A 99 1.31 -18.32 -0.28
CA TYR A 99 2.36 -17.79 -1.15
C TYR A 99 3.56 -17.29 -0.35
N ALA A 100 3.33 -16.51 0.71
CA ALA A 100 4.40 -16.01 1.58
C ALA A 100 5.19 -17.17 2.21
N TRP A 101 4.51 -18.23 2.65
CA TRP A 101 5.15 -19.42 3.23
C TRP A 101 6.07 -20.14 2.24
N PHE A 102 5.59 -20.40 1.01
CA PHE A 102 6.41 -21.02 -0.02
C PHE A 102 7.60 -20.14 -0.40
N LYS A 103 7.40 -18.83 -0.53
CA LYS A 103 8.46 -17.90 -0.87
C LYS A 103 9.53 -17.82 0.22
N GLN A 104 9.11 -17.82 1.48
CA GLN A 104 10.00 -17.84 2.63
C GLN A 104 10.90 -19.10 2.58
N ARG A 105 10.32 -20.28 2.35
CA ARG A 105 11.09 -21.54 2.22
C ARG A 105 12.10 -21.50 1.07
N GLU A 106 11.70 -20.98 -0.10
CA GLU A 106 12.58 -20.81 -1.25
C GLU A 106 13.79 -19.91 -0.92
N MET A 107 13.56 -18.81 -0.20
CA MET A 107 14.62 -17.89 0.21
C MET A 107 15.58 -18.52 1.22
N HIS A 108 15.07 -19.27 2.21
CA HIS A 108 15.92 -19.99 3.17
C HIS A 108 16.80 -21.04 2.48
N MET A 109 16.24 -21.80 1.52
CA MET A 109 17.01 -22.79 0.75
C MET A 109 18.13 -22.13 -0.06
N LYS A 110 17.83 -21.01 -0.76
CA LYS A 110 18.82 -20.24 -1.52
C LYS A 110 19.93 -19.68 -0.63
N PHE A 111 19.58 -19.18 0.56
CA PHE A 111 20.55 -18.66 1.51
C PHE A 111 21.50 -19.75 2.01
N GLN A 112 20.98 -20.94 2.36
CA GLN A 112 21.80 -22.08 2.78
C GLN A 112 22.74 -22.58 1.67
N GLN A 113 22.28 -22.60 0.42
CA GLN A 113 23.10 -22.98 -0.73
C GLN A 113 24.25 -21.99 -0.97
N ALA A 114 23.98 -20.68 -0.84
CA ALA A 114 25.00 -19.64 -0.98
C ALA A 114 26.07 -19.75 0.12
N GLU A 115 25.67 -20.02 1.37
CA GLU A 115 26.61 -20.22 2.48
C GLU A 115 27.48 -21.47 2.30
N ALA A 116 26.91 -22.56 1.77
CA ALA A 116 27.66 -23.78 1.48
C ALA A 116 28.67 -23.59 0.34
N ALA A 117 28.32 -22.84 -0.71
CA ALA A 117 29.20 -22.55 -1.83
C ALA A 117 30.37 -21.62 -1.47
N GLN A 118 30.24 -20.79 -0.44
CA GLN A 118 31.30 -19.89 0.02
C GLN A 118 32.32 -20.58 0.94
N LYS A 119 32.01 -21.78 1.45
CA LYS A 119 32.90 -22.60 2.30
C LYS A 119 33.75 -23.61 1.51
N VAL A 120 33.58 -23.67 0.18
CA VAL A 120 34.36 -24.50 -0.76
C VAL A 120 35.38 -23.62 -1.48
#